data_AF-A0A6G7SXQ5-F1
#
_entry.id   AF-A0A6G7SXQ5-F1
#
_cell.length_a   1.000
_cell.length_b   1.000
_cell.length_c   1.000
_cell.angle_alpha   90.00
_cell.angle_beta   90.00
_cell.angle_gamma   90.00
#
_symmetry.space_group_name_H-M   'P 1'
#
loop_
_entity.id
_entity.type
_entity.pdbx_description
1 polymer ?
#
loop_
_entity_poly.entity_id
_entity_poly.type
_entity_poly.pdbx_seq_one_letter_code
_entity_poly.pdbx_strand_id
1 'polypeptide(L)' 'MAEPKLTATEKARIAVLVGHMCKRDLAGPNVHQGDLQRKVDRIIDGAREREAKARK' A
#
# COMPACT_ATOMS: atom_id res chain seq x y z
N MET A 1 -13.22 -6.40 -9.62
CA MET A 1 -12.19 -5.50 -10.18
C MET A 1 -10.87 -6.24 -10.16
N ALA A 2 -10.10 -6.24 -11.25
CA ALA A 2 -8.77 -6.85 -11.26
C ALA A 2 -7.81 -6.03 -10.38
N GLU A 3 -6.94 -6.69 -9.62
CA GLU A 3 -5.86 -6.00 -8.90
C GLU A 3 -4.84 -5.45 -9.91
N PRO A 4 -4.34 -4.21 -9.70
CA PRO A 4 -3.39 -3.62 -10.63
C PRO A 4 -2.03 -4.33 -10.54
N LYS A 5 -1.29 -4.42 -11.65
CA LYS A 5 0.11 -4.88 -11.59
C LYS A 5 0.98 -3.79 -10.96
N LEU A 6 1.52 -4.14 -9.80
CA LEU A 6 2.48 -3.31 -9.09
C LEU A 6 3.88 -3.42 -9.71
N THR A 7 4.52 -2.27 -9.87
CA THR A 7 5.95 -2.16 -10.17
C THR A 7 6.81 -2.63 -9.00
N ALA A 8 8.09 -2.92 -9.24
CA ALA A 8 9.04 -3.29 -8.19
C ALA A 8 9.13 -2.21 -7.08
N THR A 9 9.12 -0.93 -7.46
CA THR A 9 9.18 0.20 -6.53
C THR A 9 7.91 0.29 -5.67
N GLU A 10 6.71 0.11 -6.26
CA GLU A 10 5.46 0.12 -5.51
C GLU A 10 5.41 -1.05 -4.51
N LYS A 11 5.84 -2.25 -4.91
CA LYS A 11 5.94 -3.41 -4.01
C LYS A 11 6.88 -3.14 -2.84
N ALA A 12 8.06 -2.58 -3.10
CA ALA A 12 9.02 -2.24 -2.05
C ALA A 12 8.43 -1.25 -1.03
N ARG A 13 7.73 -0.22 -1.51
CA ARG A 13 7.07 0.77 -0.64
C ARG A 13 5.96 0.15 0.20
N ILE A 14 5.14 -0.72 -0.38
CA ILE A 14 4.10 -1.45 0.36
C ILE A 14 4.75 -2.37 1.41
N ALA A 15 5.81 -3.11 1.07
CA ALA A 15 6.50 -3.99 2.00
C ALA A 15 7.01 -3.24 3.24
N VAL A 16 7.59 -2.05 3.04
CA VAL A 16 8.01 -1.18 4.16
C VAL A 16 6.82 -0.76 5.02
N LEU A 17 5.73 -0.29 4.42
CA LEU A 17 4.52 0.12 5.15
C LEU A 17 3.91 -1.03 5.95
N VAL A 18 3.84 -2.23 5.37
CA VAL A 18 3.37 -3.45 6.03
C VAL A 18 4.29 -3.81 7.19
N GLY A 19 5.62 -3.75 7.01
CA GLY A 19 6.57 -3.95 8.11
C GLY A 19 6.34 -2.98 9.29
N HIS A 20 6.04 -1.71 8.99
CA HIS A 20 5.67 -0.74 10.03
C HIS A 20 4.33 -1.06 10.72
N MET A 21 3.34 -1.60 10.00
CA MET A 21 2.08 -2.04 10.58
C MET A 21 2.31 -3.22 11.53
N CYS A 22 3.07 -4.24 11.11
CA CYS A 22 3.45 -5.36 11.98
C CYS A 22 4.19 -4.87 13.24
N LYS A 23 5.12 -3.91 13.09
CA LYS A 23 5.82 -3.34 14.25
C LYS A 23 4.87 -2.61 15.21
N ARG A 24 3.87 -1.89 14.69
CA ARG A 24 2.87 -1.19 15.50
C ARG A 24 1.90 -2.17 16.16
N ASP A 25 1.56 -3.26 15.49
CA ASP A 25 0.73 -4.34 16.04
C ASP A 25 1.40 -4.97 17.26
N LEU A 26 2.71 -5.24 17.18
CA LEU A 26 3.52 -5.70 18.32
C LEU A 26 3.57 -4.70 19.49
N ALA A 27 3.42 -3.41 19.22
CA ALA A 27 3.40 -2.37 20.26
C ALA A 27 2.04 -2.27 20.99
N GLY A 28 0.99 -2.94 20.49
CA GLY A 28 -0.29 -3.10 21.14
C GLY A 28 -1.49 -2.65 20.31
N PRO A 29 -2.70 -3.18 20.58
CA PRO A 29 -3.89 -2.98 19.74
C PRO A 29 -4.42 -1.54 19.75
N ASN A 30 -4.01 -0.73 20.73
CA ASN A 30 -4.39 0.68 20.83
C ASN A 30 -3.56 1.60 19.92
N VAL A 31 -2.53 1.06 19.25
CA VAL A 31 -1.68 1.85 18.35
C VAL A 31 -2.39 2.04 17.02
N HIS A 32 -2.74 3.29 16.71
CA HIS A 32 -3.40 3.63 15.45
C HIS A 32 -2.51 3.30 14.23
N GLN A 33 -3.05 2.54 13.27
CA GLN A 33 -2.37 2.15 12.02
C GLN A 33 -3.04 2.73 10.76
N GLY A 34 -4.14 3.47 10.89
CA GLY A 34 -4.93 3.95 9.75
C GLY A 34 -4.17 4.89 8.79
N ASP A 35 -3.11 5.57 9.25
CA ASP A 35 -2.25 6.36 8.37
C ASP A 35 -1.39 5.48 7.45
N LEU A 36 -0.96 4.30 7.92
CA LEU A 36 -0.19 3.34 7.12
C LEU A 36 -1.10 2.67 6.09
N GLN A 37 -2.31 2.26 6.49
CA GLN A 37 -3.31 1.71 5.57
C GLN A 37 -3.63 2.71 4.44
N ARG A 38 -3.93 3.97 4.78
CA ARG A 38 -4.15 5.04 3.80
C ARG A 38 -2.96 5.29 2.86
N LYS A 39 -1.73 4.95 3.27
CA LYS A 39 -0.55 5.06 2.39
C LYS A 39 -0.48 3.86 1.43
N VAL A 40 -0.82 2.66 1.88
CA VAL A 40 -0.94 1.47 1.02
C VAL A 40 -2.02 1.67 -0.02
N ASP A 41 -3.21 2.12 0.40
CA ASP A 41 -4.35 2.34 -0.50
C ASP A 41 -4.00 3.34 -1.61
N ARG A 42 -3.35 4.46 -1.26
CA ARG A 42 -2.86 5.45 -2.24
C ARG A 42 -1.88 4.88 -3.27
N ILE A 43 -1.03 3.92 -2.88
CA ILE A 43 -0.12 3.27 -3.82
C ILE A 43 -0.90 2.38 -4.79
N ILE A 44 -1.87 1.63 -4.28
CA ILE A 44 -2.74 0.76 -5.09
C ILE A 44 -3.58 1.60 -6.06
N ASP A 45 -4.18 2.69 -5.59
CA ASP A 45 -4.97 3.59 -6.44
C ASP A 45 -4.10 4.25 -7.52
N GLY A 46 -2.89 4.70 -7.17
CA GLY A 46 -1.93 5.18 -8.16
C GLY A 46 -1.55 4.12 -9.21
N ALA A 47 -1.41 2.85 -8.81
CA ALA A 47 -1.15 1.76 -9.74
C ALA A 47 -2.34 1.49 -10.66
N ARG A 48 -3.58 1.57 -10.15
CA ARG A 48 -4.81 1.46 -10.96
C ARG A 48 -4.89 2.58 -11.99
N GLU A 49 -4.64 3.82 -11.58
CA GLU A 49 -4.63 4.97 -12.48
C GLU A 49 -3.55 4.86 -13.56
N ARG A 50 -2.35 4.41 -13.18
CA ARG A 50 -1.22 4.19 -14.12
C ARG A 50 -1.57 3.16 -15.17
N GLU A 51 -2.15 2.02 -14.79
CA GLU A 51 -2.59 0.99 -15.75
C GLU A 51 -3.75 1.47 -16.62
N ALA A 52 -4.72 2.19 -16.05
CA ALA A 52 -5.83 2.76 -16.79
C ALA A 52 -5.33 3.74 -17.87
N LYS A 53 -4.31 4.54 -17.57
CA LYS A 53 -3.65 5.43 -18.53
C LYS A 53 -2.84 4.66 -19.59
N ALA A 54 -2.15 3.59 -19.21
CA ALA A 54 -1.35 2.79 -20.13
C ALA A 54 -2.20 1.95 -21.12
N ARG A 55 -3.44 1.64 -20.75
CA ARG A 55 -4.39 0.90 -21.60
C ARG A 55 -5.15 1.81 -22.58
N LYS A 56 -5.05 3.13 -22.41
CA LYS A 56 -5.73 4.14 -23.23
C LYS A 56 -4.81 4.60 -24.36
#